data_AF-A0A838J8J6-F1
#
_entry.id   AF-A0A838J8J6-F1
#
_cell.length_a   1.000
_cell.length_b   1.000
_cell.length_c   1.000
_cell.angle_alpha   90.00
_cell.angle_beta   90.00
_cell.angle_gamma   90.00
#
_symmetry.space_group_name_H-M   'P 1'
#
loop_
_entity.id
_entity.type
_entity.pdbx_description
1 polymer ?
#
loop_
_entity_poly.entity_id
_entity_poly.type
_entity_poly.pdbx_seq_one_letter_code
_entity_poly.pdbx_strand_id
1 'polypeptide(L)'
;MRLGQTDVVVAGATQCIDFSTPDQAPGFVFLGLAEDGLRWCNHVSVEALSMQRLSIQTKELWANDSSSPTETILERLRPLCNTDTMVQLRLEGELTRSAYHQLDLNQIRRYGEEQCFALAIDDSALSLLPEQEVLSTESGERFSLREELIALADEKIAVATDEQEKKSLDSTKEELLSALIEMKNRP
;
A
#
# COMPACT_ATOMS: atom_id res chain seq x y z
N MET A 1 -21.39 34.93 -3.01
CA MET A 1 -22.61 34.42 -3.71
C MET A 1 -23.78 35.31 -3.32
N ARG A 2 -24.73 35.62 -4.20
CA ARG A 2 -25.88 36.47 -3.85
C ARG A 2 -27.17 35.66 -3.92
N LEU A 3 -27.95 35.66 -2.85
CA LEU A 3 -29.26 35.03 -2.74
C LEU A 3 -30.30 36.13 -2.55
N GLY A 4 -30.99 36.49 -3.63
CA GLY A 4 -31.92 37.63 -3.63
C GLY A 4 -31.20 38.94 -3.30
N GLN A 5 -31.58 39.56 -2.18
CA GLN A 5 -30.94 40.79 -1.68
C GLN A 5 -29.80 40.54 -0.69
N THR A 6 -29.47 39.29 -0.39
CA THR A 6 -28.47 38.93 0.63
C THR A 6 -27.17 38.47 0.00
N ASP A 7 -26.05 39.02 0.45
CA ASP A 7 -24.72 38.51 0.14
C ASP A 7 -24.36 37.39 1.11
N VAL A 8 -24.01 36.23 0.55
CA VAL A 8 -23.54 35.05 1.27
C VAL A 8 -22.05 34.90 1.05
N VAL A 9 -21.32 34.87 2.16
CA VAL A 9 -19.88 34.68 2.23
C VAL A 9 -19.61 33.42 3.04
N VAL A 10 -18.85 32.50 2.46
CA VAL A 10 -18.34 31.31 3.15
C VAL A 10 -16.85 31.55 3.37
N ALA A 11 -16.45 31.72 4.63
CA ALA A 11 -15.06 32.06 4.96
C ALA A 11 -14.09 30.89 4.80
N GLY A 12 -14.60 29.66 4.70
CA GLY A 12 -13.78 28.45 4.70
C GLY A 12 -13.33 28.05 6.10
N ALA A 13 -12.40 27.09 6.14
CA ALA A 13 -11.81 26.60 7.37
C ALA A 13 -10.54 27.39 7.72
N THR A 14 -10.21 27.46 9.01
CA THR A 14 -8.95 28.05 9.49
C THR A 14 -7.80 27.02 9.58
N GLN A 15 -8.09 25.75 9.29
CA GLN A 15 -7.13 24.64 9.22
C GLN A 15 -7.52 23.70 8.07
N CYS A 16 -6.56 22.92 7.57
CA CYS A 16 -6.84 21.84 6.64
C CYS A 16 -7.60 20.71 7.37
N ILE A 17 -8.71 20.25 6.79
CA ILE A 17 -9.59 19.23 7.39
C ILE A 17 -9.22 17.82 6.89
N ASP A 18 -8.69 17.73 5.68
CA ASP A 18 -8.28 16.50 5.04
C ASP A 18 -7.07 16.73 4.10
N PHE A 19 -6.64 15.67 3.42
CA PHE A 19 -5.55 15.70 2.45
C PHE A 19 -6.00 16.08 1.03
N SER A 20 -7.22 16.58 0.85
CA SER A 20 -7.63 17.12 -0.44
C SER A 20 -6.99 18.50 -0.66
N THR A 21 -6.74 18.86 -1.90
CA THR A 21 -6.26 20.21 -2.20
C THR A 21 -7.42 21.18 -2.01
N PRO A 22 -7.35 22.10 -1.04
CA PRO A 22 -8.45 23.02 -0.82
C PRO A 22 -8.51 24.05 -1.96
N ASP A 23 -9.72 24.44 -2.36
CA ASP A 23 -9.94 25.50 -3.36
C ASP A 23 -9.38 26.86 -2.90
N GLN A 24 -9.28 27.05 -1.58
CA GLN A 24 -8.81 28.27 -0.94
C GLN A 24 -7.95 27.95 0.28
N ALA A 25 -6.86 28.69 0.46
CA ALA A 25 -5.99 28.53 1.62
C ALA A 25 -6.76 28.78 2.93
N PRO A 26 -6.44 28.06 4.02
CA PRO A 26 -7.09 28.28 5.30
C PRO A 26 -6.99 29.73 5.77
N GLY A 27 -8.06 30.23 6.38
CA GLY A 27 -8.11 31.64 6.74
C GLY A 27 -9.47 32.10 7.24
N PHE A 28 -9.66 33.40 7.16
CA PHE A 28 -10.92 34.05 7.49
C PHE A 28 -11.18 35.19 6.52
N VAL A 29 -12.39 35.74 6.57
CA VAL A 29 -12.75 36.88 5.73
C VAL A 29 -12.85 38.13 6.57
N PHE A 30 -12.19 39.19 6.10
CA PHE A 30 -12.34 40.54 6.60
C PHE A 30 -13.34 41.28 5.71
N LEU A 31 -14.38 41.85 6.32
CA LEU A 31 -15.50 42.48 5.62
C LEU A 31 -15.63 43.95 6.01
N GLY A 32 -15.87 44.81 5.03
CA GLY A 32 -16.30 46.18 5.24
C GLY A 32 -17.78 46.31 4.91
N LEU A 33 -18.59 46.76 5.88
CA LEU A 33 -20.03 46.97 5.72
C LEU A 33 -20.37 48.46 5.79
N ALA A 34 -21.39 48.87 5.05
CA ALA A 34 -21.99 50.19 5.09
C ALA A 34 -23.53 50.07 5.05
N GLU A 35 -24.25 51.19 5.18
CA GLU A 35 -25.72 51.22 5.18
C GLU A 35 -26.33 50.69 3.87
N ASP A 36 -25.61 50.79 2.76
CA ASP A 36 -26.01 50.28 1.44
C ASP A 36 -25.54 48.84 1.16
N GLY A 37 -24.89 48.19 2.14
CA GLY A 37 -24.48 46.80 2.07
C GLY A 37 -22.96 46.59 2.12
N LEU A 38 -22.50 45.50 1.49
CA LEU A 38 -21.09 45.09 1.50
C LEU A 38 -20.23 46.02 0.64
N ARG A 39 -19.18 46.61 1.24
CA ARG A 39 -18.22 47.49 0.54
C ARG A 39 -17.05 46.71 -0.04
N TRP A 40 -16.49 45.81 0.75
CA TRP A 40 -15.39 44.94 0.34
C TRP A 40 -15.37 43.68 1.19
N CYS A 41 -14.80 42.63 0.63
CA CYS A 41 -14.69 41.32 1.23
C CYS A 41 -13.36 40.71 0.82
N ASN A 42 -12.42 40.67 1.75
CA ASN A 42 -11.06 40.19 1.51
C ASN A 42 -10.82 38.94 2.34
N HIS A 43 -10.30 37.89 1.70
CA HIS A 43 -9.83 36.73 2.43
C HIS A 43 -8.42 36.99 2.96
N VAL A 44 -8.21 36.65 4.23
CA VAL A 44 -6.92 36.72 4.92
C VAL A 44 -6.51 35.30 5.26
N SER A 45 -5.45 34.81 4.62
CA SER A 45 -4.88 33.48 4.89
C SER A 45 -4.17 33.46 6.24
N VAL A 46 -4.23 32.33 6.93
CA VAL A 46 -3.50 32.07 8.16
C VAL A 46 -2.51 30.93 7.96
N GLU A 47 -1.48 30.88 8.82
CA GLU A 47 -0.58 29.75 8.88
C GLU A 47 -1.34 28.52 9.40
N ALA A 48 -1.27 27.42 8.64
CA ALA A 48 -1.94 26.18 8.94
C ALA A 48 -1.01 25.00 8.63
N LEU A 49 -1.23 23.87 9.31
CA LEU A 49 -0.46 22.66 9.07
C LEU A 49 -0.58 22.26 7.59
N SER A 50 0.55 22.01 6.94
CA SER A 50 0.57 21.53 5.56
C SER A 50 0.12 20.07 5.53
N MET A 51 -0.88 19.75 4.70
CA MET A 51 -1.34 18.38 4.48
C MET A 51 -1.05 17.98 3.04
N GLN A 52 -0.31 16.90 2.84
CA GLN A 52 0.11 16.42 1.52
C GLN A 52 -0.31 14.97 1.32
N ARG A 53 -0.77 14.64 0.11
CA ARG A 53 -1.06 13.25 -0.29
C ARG A 53 -0.11 12.81 -1.38
N LEU A 54 0.53 11.67 -1.18
CA LEU A 54 1.27 10.93 -2.20
C LEU A 54 0.47 9.67 -2.56
N SER A 55 -0.18 9.67 -3.71
CA SER A 55 -0.80 8.47 -4.28
C SER A 55 0.20 7.76 -5.18
N ILE A 56 0.44 6.47 -4.95
CA ILE A 56 1.30 5.63 -5.78
C ILE A 56 0.50 4.44 -6.29
N GLN A 57 0.46 4.29 -7.62
CA GLN A 57 -0.05 3.10 -8.26
C GLN A 57 0.96 1.95 -8.06
N THR A 58 0.50 0.80 -7.59
CA THR A 58 1.36 -0.34 -7.25
C THR A 58 2.22 -0.80 -8.41
N LYS A 59 1.71 -0.71 -9.65
CA LYS A 59 2.43 -1.06 -10.88
C LYS A 59 3.69 -0.23 -11.12
N GLU A 60 3.78 0.97 -10.55
CA GLU A 60 4.93 1.86 -10.71
C GLU A 60 6.10 1.49 -9.80
N LEU A 61 5.84 0.77 -8.71
CA LEU A 61 6.84 0.46 -7.68
C LEU A 61 7.87 -0.59 -8.14
N TRP A 62 7.49 -1.44 -9.10
CA TRP A 62 8.36 -2.45 -9.71
C TRP A 62 8.71 -2.12 -11.18
N ALA A 63 8.52 -0.87 -11.60
CA ALA A 63 8.82 -0.47 -12.97
C ALA A 63 10.32 -0.36 -13.25
N ASN A 64 11.16 -0.27 -12.22
CA ASN A 64 12.60 -0.07 -12.34
C ASN A 64 13.36 -1.11 -11.52
N ASP A 65 14.13 -1.97 -12.19
CA ASP A 65 14.89 -3.07 -11.56
C ASP A 65 16.08 -2.58 -10.71
N SER A 66 16.45 -1.30 -10.79
CA SER A 66 17.63 -0.76 -10.10
C SER A 66 17.41 -0.45 -8.62
N SER A 67 16.16 -0.39 -8.16
CA SER A 67 15.81 0.16 -6.84
C SER A 67 14.76 -0.73 -6.18
N SER A 68 14.84 -0.89 -4.86
CA SER A 68 13.78 -1.59 -4.14
C SER A 68 12.47 -0.79 -4.20
N PRO A 69 11.29 -1.43 -4.19
CA PRO A 69 10.02 -0.70 -4.21
C PRO A 69 9.87 0.24 -3.00
N THR A 70 10.41 -0.14 -1.84
CA THR A 70 10.48 0.71 -0.65
C THR A 70 11.32 1.97 -0.90
N GLU A 71 12.47 1.85 -1.54
CA GLU A 71 13.34 2.98 -1.86
C GLU A 71 12.66 3.95 -2.84
N THR A 72 11.96 3.42 -3.85
CA THR A 72 11.15 4.24 -4.76
C THR A 72 10.08 5.03 -4.02
N ILE A 73 9.42 4.44 -3.00
CA ILE A 73 8.46 5.17 -2.15
C ILE A 73 9.17 6.28 -1.37
N LEU A 74 10.31 5.99 -0.74
CA LEU A 74 11.05 6.96 0.06
C LEU A 74 11.57 8.14 -0.77
N GLU A 75 12.05 7.88 -1.99
CA GLU A 75 12.48 8.93 -2.91
C GLU A 75 11.35 9.90 -3.27
N ARG A 76 10.14 9.37 -3.48
CA ARG A 76 8.95 10.18 -3.76
C ARG A 76 8.40 10.88 -2.52
N LEU A 77 8.57 10.31 -1.33
CA LEU A 77 8.18 10.93 -0.06
C LEU A 77 9.08 12.10 0.34
N ARG A 78 10.40 12.00 0.09
CA ARG A 78 11.41 13.02 0.44
C ARG A 78 11.00 14.46 0.15
N PRO A 79 10.57 14.84 -1.07
CA PRO A 79 10.22 16.23 -1.37
C PRO A 79 8.96 16.73 -0.65
N LEU A 80 8.14 15.84 -0.11
CA LEU A 80 6.86 16.18 0.54
C LEU A 80 6.99 16.28 2.06
N CYS A 81 8.08 15.78 2.64
CA CYS A 81 8.26 15.72 4.08
C CYS A 81 9.06 16.90 4.62
N ASN A 82 8.49 17.53 5.65
CA ASN A 82 9.15 18.47 6.54
C ASN A 82 8.46 18.44 7.92
N THR A 83 9.09 19.04 8.92
CA THR A 83 8.65 19.02 10.33
C THR A 83 7.25 19.59 10.58
N ASP A 84 6.70 20.35 9.63
CA ASP A 84 5.39 21.01 9.74
C ASP A 84 4.37 20.46 8.73
N THR A 85 4.66 19.29 8.14
CA THR A 85 3.79 18.65 7.16
C THR A 85 3.30 17.29 7.65
N MET A 86 1.99 17.10 7.56
CA MET A 86 1.33 15.81 7.68
C MET A 86 1.18 15.20 6.29
N VAL A 87 1.72 13.99 6.10
CA VAL A 87 1.74 13.31 4.80
C VAL A 87 0.87 12.06 4.85
N GLN A 88 0.06 11.83 3.82
CA GLN A 88 -0.62 10.56 3.57
C GLN A 88 0.02 9.87 2.38
N LEU A 89 0.64 8.72 2.61
CA LEU A 89 1.02 7.78 1.56
C LEU A 89 -0.17 6.89 1.25
N ARG A 90 -0.70 6.95 0.03
CA ARG A 90 -1.79 6.11 -0.44
C ARG A 90 -1.29 5.12 -1.48
N LEU A 91 -1.45 3.83 -1.21
CA LEU A 91 -1.12 2.76 -2.14
C LEU A 91 -2.39 2.33 -2.88
N GLU A 92 -2.35 2.37 -4.21
CA GLU A 92 -3.52 2.14 -5.06
C GLU A 92 -3.26 1.02 -6.05
N GLY A 93 -4.23 0.10 -6.17
CA GLY A 93 -4.22 -0.96 -7.18
C GLY A 93 -4.05 -2.35 -6.58
N GLU A 94 -3.49 -3.25 -7.38
CA GLU A 94 -3.41 -4.67 -7.07
C GLU A 94 -1.97 -5.08 -6.75
N LEU A 95 -1.79 -5.93 -5.74
CA LEU A 95 -0.51 -6.54 -5.37
C LEU A 95 -0.66 -8.02 -5.08
N THR A 96 0.33 -8.82 -5.46
CA THR A 96 0.44 -10.18 -4.91
C THR A 96 0.93 -10.10 -3.45
N ARG A 97 0.69 -11.17 -2.69
CA ARG A 97 1.19 -11.28 -1.32
C ARG A 97 2.72 -11.22 -1.27
N SER A 98 3.41 -11.89 -2.19
CA SER A 98 4.87 -11.80 -2.36
C SER A 98 5.36 -10.37 -2.58
N ALA A 99 4.72 -9.60 -3.47
CA ALA A 99 5.09 -8.22 -3.74
C ALA A 99 4.85 -7.32 -2.51
N TYR A 100 3.73 -7.50 -1.82
CA TYR A 100 3.44 -6.77 -0.59
C TYR A 100 4.49 -7.01 0.50
N HIS A 101 5.01 -8.23 0.64
CA HIS A 101 6.07 -8.54 1.60
C HIS A 101 7.43 -7.92 1.27
N GLN A 102 7.65 -7.47 0.03
CA GLN A 102 8.86 -6.72 -0.33
C GLN A 102 8.80 -5.25 0.14
N LEU A 103 7.61 -4.75 0.49
CA LEU A 103 7.45 -3.41 1.05
C LEU A 103 7.79 -3.42 2.54
N ASP A 104 8.84 -2.69 2.91
CA ASP A 104 9.17 -2.46 4.31
C ASP A 104 8.37 -1.26 4.84
N LEU A 105 7.13 -1.52 5.23
CA LEU A 105 6.23 -0.52 5.80
C LEU A 105 6.75 0.05 7.13
N ASN A 106 7.58 -0.71 7.86
CA ASN A 106 8.19 -0.23 9.10
C ASN A 106 9.28 0.80 8.80
N GLN A 107 10.09 0.56 7.77
CA GLN A 107 11.08 1.53 7.30
C GLN A 107 10.40 2.83 6.85
N ILE A 108 9.31 2.73 6.07
CA ILE A 108 8.54 3.89 5.62
C ILE A 108 7.97 4.66 6.82
N ARG A 109 7.41 3.96 7.80
CA ARG A 109 6.86 4.58 9.02
C ARG A 109 7.94 5.32 9.82
N ARG A 110 9.08 4.67 10.07
CA ARG A 110 10.22 5.28 10.78
C ARG A 110 10.74 6.53 10.05
N TYR A 111 10.85 6.46 8.73
CA TYR A 111 11.22 7.63 7.93
C TYR A 111 10.23 8.78 8.13
N GLY A 112 8.93 8.48 8.12
CA GLY A 112 7.88 9.46 8.38
C GLY A 112 7.97 10.12 9.75
N GLU A 113 8.22 9.32 10.79
CA GLU A 113 8.41 9.81 12.18
C GLU A 113 9.63 10.71 12.33
N GLU A 114 10.68 10.48 11.54
CA GLU A 114 11.93 11.26 11.60
C GLU A 114 11.90 12.54 10.75
N GLN A 115 11.10 12.58 9.68
CA GLN A 115 11.19 13.63 8.64
C GLN A 115 9.94 14.48 8.47
N CYS A 116 8.80 14.05 9.00
CA CYS A 116 7.51 14.73 8.82
C CYS A 116 6.81 14.93 10.18
N PHE A 117 5.87 15.87 10.29
CA PHE A 117 5.07 16.04 11.52
C PHE A 117 4.30 14.74 11.84
N ALA A 118 3.72 14.14 10.82
CA ALA A 118 3.07 12.84 10.88
C ALA A 118 3.04 12.19 9.49
N LEU A 119 3.15 10.86 9.44
CA LEU A 119 2.95 10.07 8.23
C LEU A 119 1.83 9.05 8.47
N ALA A 120 0.82 9.06 7.62
CA ALA A 120 -0.22 8.05 7.56
C ALA A 120 -0.03 7.19 6.31
N ILE A 121 -0.11 5.87 6.47
CA ILE A 121 -0.12 4.92 5.34
C ILE A 121 -1.58 4.48 5.16
N ASP A 122 -2.11 4.71 3.96
CA ASP A 122 -3.45 4.34 3.52
C ASP A 122 -3.36 3.25 2.46
N ASP A 123 -3.74 2.04 2.85
CA ASP A 123 -3.83 0.84 2.02
C ASP A 123 -5.28 0.47 1.69
N SER A 124 -6.25 1.35 1.95
CA SER A 124 -7.68 1.08 1.71
C SER A 124 -8.02 0.87 0.23
N ALA A 125 -7.20 1.40 -0.68
CA ALA A 125 -7.32 1.25 -2.12
C ALA A 125 -6.44 0.12 -2.68
N LEU A 126 -5.82 -0.68 -1.80
CA LEU A 126 -4.99 -1.81 -2.15
C LEU A 126 -5.80 -3.11 -2.14
N SER A 127 -5.71 -3.88 -3.22
CA SER A 127 -6.28 -5.21 -3.31
C SER A 127 -5.17 -6.26 -3.40
N LEU A 128 -5.20 -7.24 -2.49
CA LEU A 128 -4.27 -8.35 -2.52
C LEU A 128 -4.80 -9.45 -3.44
N LEU A 129 -4.09 -9.70 -4.53
CA LEU A 129 -4.33 -10.83 -5.41
C LEU A 129 -3.84 -12.10 -4.71
N PRO A 130 -4.58 -13.21 -4.81
CA PRO A 130 -4.04 -14.52 -4.44
C PRO A 130 -2.75 -14.73 -5.23
N GLU A 131 -1.74 -15.32 -4.60
CA GLU A 131 -0.62 -15.84 -5.37
C GLU A 131 -1.21 -16.83 -6.37
N GLN A 132 -1.18 -16.47 -7.64
CA GLN A 132 -1.03 -17.49 -8.66
C GLN A 132 0.33 -18.11 -8.34
N GLU A 133 0.31 -19.12 -7.46
CA GLU A 133 1.13 -20.29 -7.69
C GLU A 133 1.06 -20.50 -9.20
N VAL A 134 2.24 -20.52 -9.83
CA VAL A 134 2.35 -20.90 -11.22
C VAL A 134 1.83 -22.33 -11.28
N LEU A 135 0.51 -22.45 -11.37
CA LEU A 135 -0.19 -23.63 -11.80
C LEU A 135 0.32 -23.78 -13.21
N SER A 136 1.39 -24.56 -13.32
CA SER A 136 1.77 -25.26 -14.54
C SER A 136 0.47 -25.59 -15.25
N THR A 137 0.29 -24.94 -16.39
CA THR A 137 -0.89 -24.98 -17.24
C THR A 137 -1.06 -26.35 -17.88
N GLU A 138 -1.11 -27.43 -17.09
CA GLU A 138 -1.45 -28.77 -17.52
C GLU A 138 -2.36 -29.41 -16.47
N SER A 139 -3.65 -29.49 -16.81
CA SER A 139 -4.74 -30.11 -16.07
C SER A 139 -5.12 -29.49 -14.73
N GLY A 140 -6.29 -28.83 -14.73
CA GLY A 140 -7.06 -28.47 -13.54
C GLY A 140 -7.61 -29.70 -12.80
N GLU A 141 -6.72 -30.57 -12.34
CA GLU A 141 -7.02 -31.56 -11.31
C GLU A 141 -6.57 -30.96 -9.99
N ARG A 142 -7.50 -30.83 -9.04
CA ARG A 142 -7.17 -30.51 -7.66
C ARG A 142 -6.38 -31.68 -7.10
N PHE A 143 -5.06 -31.64 -7.27
CA PHE A 143 -4.20 -32.60 -6.61
C PHE A 143 -4.46 -32.53 -5.12
N SER A 144 -4.72 -33.68 -4.51
CA SER A 144 -4.69 -33.81 -3.07
C SER A 144 -3.26 -33.52 -2.59
N LEU A 145 -3.11 -33.03 -1.35
CA LEU A 145 -1.81 -32.80 -0.69
C LEU A 145 -0.82 -33.98 -0.86
N ARG A 146 -1.36 -35.21 -0.98
CA ARG A 146 -0.57 -36.42 -1.24
C ARG A 146 0.04 -36.42 -2.65
N GLU A 147 -0.75 -36.10 -3.66
CA GLU A 147 -0.33 -36.13 -5.06
C GLU A 147 0.67 -35.01 -5.37
N GLU A 148 0.49 -33.85 -4.77
CA GLU A 148 1.44 -32.74 -4.87
C GLU A 148 2.81 -33.12 -4.28
N LEU A 149 2.83 -33.73 -3.10
CA LEU A 149 4.07 -34.17 -2.45
C LEU A 149 4.77 -35.27 -3.26
N ILE A 150 4.01 -36.19 -3.88
CA ILE A 150 4.56 -37.19 -4.79
C ILE A 150 5.21 -36.53 -6.00
N ALA A 151 4.51 -35.59 -6.65
CA ALA A 151 5.01 -34.90 -7.83
C ALA A 151 6.29 -34.12 -7.56
N LEU A 152 6.33 -33.35 -6.45
CA LEU A 152 7.52 -32.60 -6.04
C LEU A 152 8.70 -33.51 -5.70
N ALA A 153 8.45 -34.65 -5.03
CA ALA A 153 9.48 -35.61 -4.72
C ALA A 153 10.04 -36.27 -6.00
N ASP A 154 9.17 -36.67 -6.93
CA ASP A 154 9.57 -37.28 -8.20
C ASP A 154 10.37 -36.32 -9.09
N GLU A 155 9.99 -35.05 -9.12
CA GLU A 155 10.78 -34.00 -9.79
C GLU A 155 12.18 -33.86 -9.18
N LYS A 156 12.28 -33.82 -7.84
CA LYS A 156 13.56 -33.72 -7.13
C LYS A 156 14.44 -34.96 -7.32
N ILE A 157 13.86 -36.16 -7.32
CA ILE A 157 14.56 -37.42 -7.57
C ILE A 157 15.07 -37.48 -9.03
N ALA A 158 14.28 -37.01 -10.00
CA ALA A 158 14.66 -37.01 -11.40
C ALA A 158 15.83 -36.06 -11.71
N VAL A 159 15.96 -34.95 -10.96
CA VAL A 159 17.04 -33.96 -11.12
C VAL A 159 18.31 -34.35 -10.37
N ALA A 160 18.22 -35.22 -9.35
CA ALA A 160 19.37 -35.68 -8.60
C ALA A 160 20.32 -36.52 -9.49
N THR A 161 21.60 -36.17 -9.50
CA THR A 161 22.65 -36.85 -10.28
C THR A 161 23.36 -37.94 -9.51
N ASP A 162 23.32 -37.91 -8.17
CA ASP A 162 23.92 -38.90 -7.29
C ASP A 162 22.93 -40.01 -6.90
N GLU A 163 23.35 -41.26 -7.06
CA GLU A 163 22.56 -42.44 -6.68
C GLU A 163 22.32 -42.52 -5.16
N GLN A 164 23.23 -41.98 -4.35
CA GLN A 164 23.03 -41.93 -2.89
C GLN A 164 22.01 -40.85 -2.50
N GLU A 165 21.98 -39.74 -3.22
CA GLU A 165 21.01 -38.66 -3.05
C GLU A 165 19.61 -39.12 -3.46
N LYS A 166 19.48 -39.80 -4.61
CA LYS A 166 18.21 -40.40 -5.05
C LYS A 166 17.63 -41.35 -4.00
N LYS A 167 18.44 -42.28 -3.48
CA LYS A 167 18.00 -43.21 -2.42
C LYS A 167 17.55 -42.50 -1.15
N SER A 168 18.23 -41.41 -0.79
CA SER A 168 17.86 -40.62 0.39
C SER A 168 16.54 -39.88 0.18
N LEU A 169 16.32 -39.34 -1.02
CA LEU A 169 15.07 -38.67 -1.41
C LEU A 169 13.90 -39.67 -1.51
N ASP A 170 14.12 -40.87 -2.05
CA ASP A 170 13.14 -41.96 -2.08
C ASP A 170 12.71 -42.35 -0.65
N SER A 171 13.66 -42.56 0.25
CA SER A 171 13.36 -42.90 1.66
C SER A 171 12.57 -41.77 2.34
N THR A 172 12.94 -40.52 2.09
CA THR A 172 12.25 -39.35 2.67
C THR A 172 10.82 -39.23 2.13
N LYS A 173 10.60 -39.50 0.84
CA LYS A 173 9.28 -39.54 0.21
C LYS A 173 8.38 -40.58 0.89
N GLU A 174 8.88 -41.79 1.13
CA GLU A 174 8.11 -42.86 1.78
C GLU A 174 7.73 -42.52 3.24
N GLU A 175 8.64 -41.92 4.00
CA GLU A 175 8.37 -41.48 5.38
C GLU A 175 7.29 -40.40 5.44
N LEU A 176 7.37 -39.39 4.58
CA LEU A 176 6.38 -38.29 4.53
C LEU A 176 4.99 -38.79 4.13
N LEU A 177 4.92 -39.71 3.16
CA LEU A 177 3.66 -40.33 2.76
C LEU A 177 3.05 -41.17 3.87
N SER A 178 3.88 -41.87 4.65
CA SER A 178 3.44 -42.67 5.80
C SER A 178 2.90 -41.77 6.92
N ALA A 179 3.59 -40.67 7.25
CA ALA A 179 3.15 -39.70 8.24
C ALA A 179 1.80 -39.05 7.87
N LEU A 180 1.58 -38.73 6.58
CA LEU A 180 0.31 -38.20 6.09
C LEU A 180 -0.86 -39.18 6.25
N ILE A 181 -0.61 -40.48 6.05
CA ILE A 181 -1.61 -41.53 6.28
C ILE A 181 -1.97 -41.64 7.76
N GLU A 182 -0.97 -41.56 8.66
CA GLU A 182 -1.21 -41.57 10.11
C GLU A 182 -2.01 -40.35 10.58
N MET A 183 -1.73 -39.16 10.05
CA MET A 183 -2.47 -37.94 10.38
C MET A 183 -3.93 -37.99 9.92
N LYS A 184 -4.20 -38.61 8.78
CA LYS A 184 -5.57 -38.76 8.24
C LYS A 184 -6.42 -39.78 9.01
N ASN A 185 -5.78 -40.71 9.73
CA ASN A 185 -6.43 -41.77 10.49
C ASN A 185 -6.58 -41.46 11.99
N ARG A 186 -6.17 -40.27 12.45
CA ARG A 186 -6.47 -39.80 13.81
C ARG A 186 -7.90 -39.20 13.84
N PRO A 187 -8.80 -39.72 14.70
CA PRO A 187 -10.18 -39.24 14.81
C PRO A 187 -10.28 -37.82 15.38
#